data_AF-A0A7S2UR74-F1
#
_entry.id   AF-A0A7S2UR74-F1
#
_cell.length_a   1.000
_cell.length_b   1.000
_cell.length_c   1.000
_cell.angle_alpha   90.00
_cell.angle_beta   90.00
_cell.angle_gamma   90.00
#
_symmetry.space_group_name_H-M   'P 1'
#
loop_
_entity.id
_entity.type
_entity.pdbx_description
1 polymer ?
#
loop_
_entity_poly.entity_id
_entity_poly.type
_entity_poly.pdbx_seq_one_letter_code
_entity_poly.pdbx_strand_id
1 'polypeptide(L)'
;PDRFCSILRIRDGDGEGKEEDYPSVGSIWRNHKHDILEASKEYPKFELKKNTKAKETVDAIFEGLFAALTPSRLARSIKHPPSHQVVKRIVEKMQKRFADPSSSPALRILVTGGSVSQGYQGDTNPAGLDINLINRTGHYFNEWAWASRLKHMINNLLGYEAVVVENLAVGGFTSILGARIIRYGLYSGDDAPDIIINGHASNDINSGHPQYGPWIYEGLE
;
A
#
# COMPACT_ATOMS: atom_id res chain seq x y z
N PRO A 1 16.84 4.90 12.63
CA PRO A 1 17.87 5.38 11.67
C PRO A 1 18.43 4.25 10.81
N ASP A 2 18.97 3.20 11.44
CA ASP A 2 19.72 2.14 10.76
C ASP A 2 18.89 1.34 9.74
N ARG A 3 17.61 1.08 10.04
CA ARG A 3 16.73 0.33 9.13
C ARG A 3 16.45 1.06 7.82
N PHE A 4 16.14 2.36 7.87
CA PHE A 4 15.89 3.18 6.67
C PHE A 4 17.10 3.19 5.73
N CYS A 5 18.28 3.49 6.27
CA CYS A 5 19.52 3.51 5.49
C CYS A 5 19.87 2.11 4.93
N SER A 6 19.62 1.05 5.70
CA SER A 6 19.88 -0.33 5.24
C SER A 6 18.98 -0.76 4.07
N ILE A 7 17.69 -0.42 4.12
CA ILE A 7 16.70 -0.84 3.12
C ILE A 7 16.89 -0.09 1.81
N LEU A 8 17.13 1.22 1.88
CA LEU A 8 17.29 2.06 0.70
C LEU A 8 18.74 2.17 0.22
N ARG A 9 19.67 1.46 0.88
CA ARG A 9 21.13 1.50 0.63
C ARG A 9 21.67 2.94 0.55
N ILE A 10 21.17 3.79 1.41
CA ILE A 10 21.65 5.17 1.52
C ILE A 10 22.98 5.07 2.27
N ARG A 11 24.10 5.12 1.55
CA ARG A 11 25.40 5.32 2.18
C ARG A 11 25.50 6.78 2.58
N ASP A 12 25.82 7.02 3.85
CA ASP A 12 26.41 8.28 4.28
C ASP A 12 27.70 8.50 3.46
N GLY A 13 27.92 9.74 3.03
CA GLY A 13 28.80 10.11 1.92
C GLY A 13 30.28 9.70 2.02
N ASP A 14 31.02 10.07 0.96
CA ASP A 14 32.47 10.33 0.87
C ASP A 14 33.18 9.66 -0.34
N GLY A 15 32.46 9.17 -1.34
CA GLY A 15 33.07 8.55 -2.53
C GLY A 15 32.59 9.15 -3.84
N GLU A 16 33.51 9.76 -4.58
CA GLU A 16 33.31 10.23 -5.96
C GLU A 16 32.60 9.18 -6.83
N GLY A 17 31.47 9.59 -7.41
CA GLY A 17 31.00 9.16 -8.72
C GLY A 17 30.81 7.66 -8.96
N LYS A 18 29.76 7.07 -8.38
CA LYS A 18 28.98 6.05 -9.09
C LYS A 18 27.51 6.37 -8.93
N GLU A 19 26.78 6.31 -10.04
CA GLU A 19 25.32 6.41 -10.14
C GLU A 19 24.68 5.77 -8.90
N GLU A 20 23.87 6.52 -8.16
CA GLU A 20 23.26 6.08 -6.90
C GLU A 20 22.36 4.87 -7.18
N ASP A 21 22.89 3.66 -7.06
CA ASP A 21 22.15 2.44 -7.33
C ASP A 21 21.12 2.21 -6.21
N TYR A 22 19.94 2.82 -6.37
CA TYR A 22 18.78 2.44 -5.57
C TYR A 22 18.55 0.94 -5.72
N PRO A 23 18.25 0.23 -4.63
CA PRO A 23 18.06 -1.21 -4.70
C PRO A 23 16.91 -1.53 -5.65
N SER A 24 17.16 -2.42 -6.60
CA SER A 24 16.09 -2.96 -7.44
C SER A 24 15.02 -3.59 -6.55
N VAL A 25 13.77 -3.55 -6.98
CA VAL A 25 12.66 -4.14 -6.22
C VAL A 25 12.90 -5.64 -5.94
N GLY A 26 13.54 -6.35 -6.89
CA GLY A 26 13.96 -7.74 -6.66
C GLY A 26 15.00 -7.89 -5.55
N SER A 27 15.92 -6.93 -5.39
CA SER A 27 16.86 -6.89 -4.26
C SER A 27 16.14 -6.59 -2.95
N ILE A 28 15.16 -5.69 -2.94
CA ILE A 28 14.34 -5.39 -1.76
C ILE A 28 13.62 -6.65 -1.30
N TRP A 29 12.92 -7.33 -2.21
CA TRP A 29 12.21 -8.58 -1.88
C TRP A 29 13.13 -9.73 -1.47
N ARG A 30 14.38 -9.76 -1.95
CA ARG A 30 15.33 -10.80 -1.57
C ARG A 30 15.92 -10.57 -0.19
N ASN A 31 16.30 -9.32 0.11
CA ASN A 31 17.08 -9.00 1.29
C ASN A 31 16.22 -8.60 2.50
N HIS A 32 15.02 -8.05 2.25
CA HIS A 32 14.16 -7.48 3.29
C HIS A 32 12.78 -8.17 3.35
N LYS A 33 12.64 -9.35 2.75
CA LYS A 33 11.36 -10.09 2.73
C LYS A 33 10.77 -10.26 4.12
N HIS A 34 11.60 -10.67 5.08
CA HIS A 34 11.20 -10.94 6.45
C HIS A 34 10.76 -9.63 7.13
N ASP A 35 11.57 -8.58 7.03
CA ASP A 35 11.26 -7.27 7.61
C ASP A 35 9.93 -6.70 7.10
N ILE A 36 9.70 -6.77 5.78
CA ILE A 36 8.45 -6.30 5.16
C ILE A 36 7.24 -7.04 5.72
N LEU A 37 7.37 -8.34 5.98
CA LEU A 37 6.27 -9.15 6.46
C LEU A 37 6.01 -8.97 7.94
N GLU A 38 7.04 -8.87 8.76
CA GLU A 38 6.88 -8.50 10.17
C GLU A 38 6.21 -7.13 10.28
N ALA A 39 6.66 -6.15 9.49
CA ALA A 39 6.02 -4.84 9.43
C ALA A 39 4.54 -4.90 8.99
N SER A 40 4.17 -5.91 8.18
CA SER A 40 2.78 -6.13 7.74
C SER A 40 1.87 -6.78 8.79
N LYS A 41 2.45 -7.48 9.78
CA LYS A 41 1.72 -8.11 10.90
C LYS A 41 1.29 -7.08 11.95
N GLU A 42 2.09 -6.04 12.12
CA GLU A 42 1.86 -4.97 13.10
C GLU A 42 0.75 -4.00 12.64
N TYR A 43 -0.50 -4.47 12.64
CA TYR A 43 -1.65 -3.60 12.42
C TYR A 43 -2.31 -3.25 13.77
N PRO A 44 -2.38 -1.97 14.18
CA PRO A 44 -2.75 -1.56 15.54
C PRO A 44 -4.18 -1.94 15.96
N LYS A 45 -5.03 -2.41 15.04
CA LYS A 45 -6.40 -2.89 15.35
C LYS A 45 -6.59 -4.40 15.27
N PHE A 46 -5.54 -5.14 14.92
CA PHE A 46 -5.52 -6.60 15.03
C PHE A 46 -5.02 -7.00 16.41
N GLU A 47 -5.69 -6.53 17.47
CA GLU A 47 -5.52 -7.17 18.76
C GLU A 47 -6.29 -8.48 18.74
N LEU A 48 -5.53 -9.56 18.52
CA LEU A 48 -6.01 -10.89 18.86
C LEU A 48 -6.37 -10.86 20.34
N LYS A 49 -7.61 -11.21 20.69
CA LYS A 49 -7.94 -11.55 22.08
C LYS A 49 -6.89 -12.56 22.56
N LYS A 50 -6.55 -12.58 23.86
CA LYS A 50 -5.55 -13.48 24.49
C LYS A 50 -5.92 -14.98 24.33
N ASN A 51 -6.03 -15.44 23.09
CA ASN A 51 -6.45 -16.74 22.64
C ASN A 51 -5.28 -17.28 21.83
N THR A 52 -4.53 -18.16 22.48
CA THR A 52 -3.31 -18.78 21.94
C THR A 52 -3.57 -19.46 20.60
N LYS A 53 -4.72 -20.11 20.43
CA LYS A 53 -5.10 -20.81 19.19
C LYS A 53 -5.33 -19.85 18.02
N ALA A 54 -5.91 -18.68 18.28
CA ALA A 54 -6.11 -17.65 17.25
C ALA A 54 -4.77 -17.15 16.73
N LYS A 55 -3.82 -16.91 17.65
CA LYS A 55 -2.46 -16.51 17.34
C LYS A 55 -1.73 -17.58 16.53
N GLU A 56 -1.72 -18.83 16.98
CA GLU A 56 -1.11 -19.95 16.27
C GLU A 56 -1.66 -20.11 14.84
N THR A 57 -2.98 -19.94 14.66
CA THR A 57 -3.58 -20.09 13.33
C THR A 57 -3.21 -18.93 12.41
N VAL A 58 -3.19 -17.70 12.93
CA VAL A 58 -2.72 -16.52 12.17
C VAL A 58 -1.26 -16.69 11.78
N ASP A 59 -0.41 -17.08 12.73
CA ASP A 59 1.01 -17.34 12.48
C ASP A 59 1.17 -18.42 11.39
N ALA A 60 0.42 -19.54 11.46
CA ALA A 60 0.46 -20.58 10.43
C ALA A 60 0.01 -20.08 9.04
N ILE A 61 -1.01 -19.22 8.95
CA ILE A 61 -1.44 -18.61 7.69
C ILE A 61 -0.33 -17.69 7.15
N PHE A 62 0.29 -16.87 8.00
CA PHE A 62 1.39 -16.01 7.60
C PHE A 62 2.61 -16.80 7.13
N GLU A 63 2.98 -17.88 7.81
CA GLU A 63 4.07 -18.77 7.39
C GLU A 63 3.76 -19.46 6.06
N GLY A 64 2.52 -19.93 5.87
CA GLY A 64 2.07 -20.49 4.59
C GLY A 64 2.15 -19.47 3.45
N LEU A 65 1.72 -18.23 3.71
CA LEU A 65 1.85 -17.11 2.76
C LEU A 65 3.33 -16.81 2.49
N PHE A 66 4.18 -16.83 3.51
CA PHE A 66 5.62 -16.60 3.39
C PHE A 66 6.27 -17.63 2.47
N ALA A 67 5.95 -18.91 2.67
CA ALA A 67 6.45 -19.98 1.83
C ALA A 67 5.97 -19.82 0.37
N ALA A 68 4.72 -19.38 0.17
CA ALA A 68 4.15 -19.19 -1.16
C ALA A 68 4.68 -17.97 -1.92
N LEU A 69 5.03 -16.88 -1.23
CA LEU A 69 5.51 -15.63 -1.81
C LEU A 69 7.03 -15.62 -1.97
N THR A 70 7.57 -16.46 -2.86
CA THR A 70 9.02 -16.46 -3.13
C THR A 70 9.49 -15.13 -3.74
N PRO A 71 10.74 -14.68 -3.52
CA PRO A 71 11.26 -13.45 -4.14
C PRO A 71 11.12 -13.44 -5.66
N SER A 72 11.22 -14.60 -6.31
CA SER A 72 10.97 -14.75 -7.75
C SER A 72 9.51 -14.47 -8.13
N ARG A 73 8.54 -14.96 -7.35
CA ARG A 73 7.11 -14.67 -7.56
C ARG A 73 6.80 -13.18 -7.36
N LEU A 74 7.37 -12.57 -6.32
CA LEU A 74 7.22 -11.14 -6.04
C LEU A 74 7.89 -10.27 -7.11
N ALA A 75 9.06 -10.64 -7.62
CA ALA A 75 9.70 -9.92 -8.71
C ALA A 75 8.85 -9.97 -10.00
N ARG A 76 8.16 -11.09 -10.27
CA ARG A 76 7.25 -11.23 -11.41
C ARG A 76 5.96 -10.40 -11.30
N SER A 77 5.60 -9.90 -10.11
CA SER A 77 4.42 -9.01 -9.99
C SER A 77 4.69 -7.62 -10.55
N ILE A 78 5.95 -7.29 -10.84
CA ILE A 78 6.37 -6.01 -11.40
C ILE A 78 6.31 -6.12 -12.92
N LYS A 79 5.24 -5.58 -13.51
CA LYS A 79 5.09 -5.56 -14.97
C LYS A 79 5.88 -4.43 -15.62
N HIS A 80 5.88 -3.27 -14.97
CA HIS A 80 6.52 -2.05 -15.46
C HIS A 80 7.29 -1.41 -14.31
N PRO A 81 8.63 -1.54 -14.26
CA PRO A 81 9.42 -0.86 -13.25
C PRO A 81 9.32 0.66 -13.47
N PRO A 82 9.26 1.47 -12.38
CA PRO A 82 9.32 2.92 -12.51
C PRO A 82 10.66 3.37 -13.09
N SER A 83 10.70 4.55 -13.69
CA SER A 83 11.97 5.13 -14.11
C SER A 83 12.83 5.47 -12.89
N HIS A 84 14.16 5.41 -13.07
CA HIS A 84 15.10 5.73 -12.00
C HIS A 84 14.88 7.14 -11.43
N GLN A 85 14.55 8.11 -12.30
CA GLN A 85 14.25 9.49 -11.89
C GLN A 85 13.04 9.58 -10.94
N VAL A 86 11.99 8.79 -11.19
CA VAL A 86 10.82 8.75 -10.30
C VAL A 86 11.20 8.14 -8.96
N VAL A 87 11.94 7.02 -8.96
CA VAL A 87 12.41 6.39 -7.71
C VAL A 87 13.28 7.35 -6.91
N LYS A 88 14.23 8.02 -7.57
CA LYS A 88 15.12 9.03 -6.98
C LYS A 88 14.31 10.11 -6.25
N ARG A 89 13.37 10.75 -6.94
CA ARG A 89 12.54 11.82 -6.37
C ARG A 89 11.77 11.36 -5.13
N ILE A 90 11.23 10.14 -5.15
CA ILE A 90 10.51 9.58 -4.01
C ILE A 90 11.45 9.33 -2.83
N VAL A 91 12.62 8.71 -3.08
CA VAL A 91 13.61 8.44 -2.03
C VAL A 91 14.13 9.74 -1.42
N GLU A 92 14.44 10.75 -2.23
CA GLU A 92 14.87 12.07 -1.76
C GLU A 92 13.82 12.73 -0.86
N LYS A 93 12.53 12.66 -1.22
CA LYS A 93 11.46 13.18 -0.37
C LYS A 93 11.37 12.44 0.96
N MET A 94 11.52 11.11 0.93
CA MET A 94 11.53 10.29 2.14
C MET A 94 12.76 10.57 3.02
N GLN A 95 13.93 10.83 2.42
CA GLN A 95 15.16 11.22 3.11
C GLN A 95 15.01 12.59 3.80
N LYS A 96 14.47 13.58 3.09
CA LYS A 96 14.18 14.91 3.67
C LYS A 96 13.20 14.80 4.84
N ARG A 97 12.12 14.02 4.68
CA ARG A 97 11.18 13.70 5.77
C ARG A 97 11.87 13.03 6.96
N PHE A 98 12.76 12.08 6.70
CA PHE A 98 13.48 11.37 7.75
C PHE A 98 14.42 12.30 8.53
N ALA A 99 15.14 13.19 7.83
CA ALA A 99 16.07 14.13 8.44
C ALA A 99 15.37 15.25 9.22
N ASP A 100 14.26 15.79 8.70
CA ASP A 100 13.47 16.82 9.36
C ASP A 100 11.96 16.60 9.18
N PRO A 101 11.33 15.83 10.08
CA PRO A 101 9.88 15.61 10.07
C PRO A 101 9.05 16.87 10.38
N SER A 102 9.64 17.97 10.83
CA SER A 102 8.87 19.18 11.13
C SER A 102 8.67 20.06 9.90
N SER A 103 9.66 20.12 9.01
CA SER A 103 9.64 20.95 7.81
C SER A 103 9.33 20.21 6.52
N SER A 104 9.50 18.88 6.50
CA SER A 104 9.28 18.06 5.31
C SER A 104 8.05 17.16 5.51
N PRO A 105 6.98 17.29 4.71
CA PRO A 105 5.78 16.48 4.87
C PRO A 105 6.01 15.01 4.47
N ALA A 106 5.21 14.11 5.03
CA ALA A 106 5.21 12.70 4.64
C ALA A 106 4.86 12.54 3.15
N LEU A 107 5.36 11.46 2.54
CA LEU A 107 5.05 11.13 1.16
C LEU A 107 3.55 10.81 1.01
N ARG A 108 2.88 11.48 0.08
CA ARG A 108 1.43 11.38 -0.12
C ARG A 108 1.10 10.36 -1.18
N ILE A 109 0.38 9.32 -0.80
CA ILE A 109 -0.08 8.26 -1.69
C ILE A 109 -1.61 8.36 -1.79
N LEU A 110 -2.11 8.56 -3.00
CA LEU A 110 -3.54 8.52 -3.30
C LEU A 110 -3.91 7.16 -3.88
N VAL A 111 -4.92 6.50 -3.31
CA VAL A 111 -5.49 5.27 -3.85
C VAL A 111 -6.86 5.58 -4.43
N THR A 112 -7.03 5.31 -5.73
CA THR A 112 -8.34 5.26 -6.38
C THR A 112 -8.63 3.81 -6.77
N GLY A 113 -9.89 3.40 -6.77
CA GLY A 113 -10.23 2.02 -7.10
C GLY A 113 -11.69 1.68 -6.88
N GLY A 114 -12.02 0.41 -7.12
CA GLY A 114 -13.33 -0.15 -6.83
C GLY A 114 -13.50 -0.63 -5.39
N SER A 115 -14.49 -1.50 -5.18
CA SER A 115 -14.86 -2.05 -3.86
C SER A 115 -13.70 -2.77 -3.16
N VAL A 116 -12.82 -3.43 -3.91
CA VAL A 116 -11.62 -4.10 -3.35
C VAL A 116 -10.68 -3.10 -2.69
N SER A 117 -10.42 -1.96 -3.34
CA SER A 117 -9.59 -0.90 -2.76
C SER A 117 -10.30 -0.14 -1.65
N GLN A 118 -11.62 -0.01 -1.73
CA GLN A 118 -12.45 0.54 -0.65
C GLN A 118 -12.37 -0.29 0.63
N GLY A 119 -12.03 -1.59 0.53
CA GLY A 119 -12.03 -2.52 1.66
C GLY A 119 -13.36 -3.25 1.86
N TYR A 120 -14.18 -3.36 0.81
CA TYR A 120 -15.39 -4.17 0.86
C TYR A 120 -15.08 -5.59 1.30
N GLN A 121 -15.81 -6.08 2.30
CA GLN A 121 -15.59 -7.39 2.93
C GLN A 121 -14.19 -7.57 3.54
N GLY A 122 -13.44 -6.50 3.80
CA GLY A 122 -12.15 -6.56 4.49
C GLY A 122 -12.23 -7.06 5.94
N ASP A 123 -13.44 -7.11 6.49
CA ASP A 123 -13.77 -7.68 7.79
C ASP A 123 -14.19 -9.17 7.69
N THR A 124 -14.46 -9.68 6.50
CA THR A 124 -14.77 -11.09 6.30
C THR A 124 -13.49 -11.92 6.36
N ASN A 125 -13.58 -13.08 7.00
CA ASN A 125 -12.46 -13.98 7.10
C ASN A 125 -12.72 -15.27 6.33
N PRO A 126 -12.25 -15.36 5.07
CA PRO A 126 -12.45 -16.55 4.25
C PRO A 126 -11.65 -17.76 4.75
N ALA A 127 -10.67 -17.56 5.66
CA ALA A 127 -9.89 -18.65 6.26
C ALA A 127 -10.62 -19.35 7.43
N GLY A 128 -11.85 -18.93 7.76
CA GLY A 128 -12.66 -19.59 8.79
C GLY A 128 -12.17 -19.37 10.23
N LEU A 129 -11.26 -18.42 10.49
CA LEU A 129 -11.01 -17.98 11.88
C LEU A 129 -12.29 -17.31 12.36
N ASP A 130 -12.75 -17.73 13.53
CA ASP A 130 -13.87 -17.12 14.22
C ASP A 130 -13.59 -15.63 14.39
N ILE A 131 -14.38 -14.82 13.70
CA ILE A 131 -14.25 -13.38 13.65
C ILE A 131 -14.47 -12.72 15.01
N ASN A 132 -15.11 -13.43 15.95
CA ASN A 132 -15.26 -13.01 17.33
C ASN A 132 -13.94 -13.05 18.13
N LEU A 133 -12.89 -13.66 17.59
CA LEU A 133 -11.54 -13.71 18.17
C LEU A 133 -10.73 -12.43 17.89
N ILE A 134 -11.18 -11.62 16.94
CA ILE A 134 -10.56 -10.35 16.57
C ILE A 134 -11.37 -9.24 17.24
N ASN A 135 -10.70 -8.39 18.03
CA ASN A 135 -11.38 -7.26 18.65
C ASN A 135 -11.68 -6.20 17.58
N ARG A 136 -12.91 -6.18 17.06
CA ARG A 136 -13.35 -5.19 16.05
C ARG A 136 -13.69 -3.87 16.73
N THR A 137 -12.69 -3.06 17.03
CA THR A 137 -12.90 -1.68 17.49
C THR A 137 -12.97 -0.73 16.28
N GLY A 138 -14.15 -0.69 15.64
CA GLY A 138 -14.48 0.33 14.63
C GLY A 138 -15.06 -0.22 13.32
N HIS A 139 -16.19 0.35 12.90
CA HIS A 139 -16.88 0.07 11.65
C HIS A 139 -16.30 0.82 10.44
N TYR A 140 -15.01 1.16 10.45
CA TYR A 140 -14.43 1.96 9.38
C TYR A 140 -13.88 1.03 8.29
N PHE A 141 -14.68 0.79 7.24
CA PHE A 141 -14.28 0.03 6.04
C PHE A 141 -12.87 0.40 5.54
N ASN A 142 -12.50 1.68 5.66
CA ASN A 142 -11.22 2.21 5.23
C ASN A 142 -10.03 1.64 6.00
N GLU A 143 -10.17 1.28 7.27
CA GLU A 143 -9.07 0.77 8.08
C GLU A 143 -8.72 -0.67 7.71
N TRP A 144 -9.71 -1.46 7.30
CA TRP A 144 -9.48 -2.85 6.88
C TRP A 144 -8.98 -2.95 5.45
N ALA A 145 -9.11 -1.87 4.67
CA ALA A 145 -8.64 -1.78 3.31
C ALA A 145 -7.12 -2.00 3.22
N TRP A 146 -6.67 -2.65 2.14
CA TRP A 146 -5.25 -2.89 1.90
C TRP A 146 -4.44 -1.59 1.84
N ALA A 147 -5.07 -0.47 1.44
CA ALA A 147 -4.47 0.86 1.42
C ALA A 147 -4.01 1.32 2.82
N SER A 148 -4.83 1.09 3.84
CA SER A 148 -4.46 1.38 5.23
C SER A 148 -3.35 0.45 5.70
N ARG A 149 -3.43 -0.85 5.38
CA ARG A 149 -2.36 -1.81 5.70
C ARG A 149 -1.03 -1.43 5.03
N LEU A 150 -1.06 -0.91 3.80
CA LEU A 150 0.13 -0.40 3.10
C LEU A 150 0.77 0.76 3.88
N LYS A 151 -0.03 1.74 4.34
CA LYS A 151 0.46 2.84 5.19
C LYS A 151 1.19 2.31 6.42
N HIS A 152 0.54 1.42 7.17
CA HIS A 152 1.11 0.87 8.39
C HIS A 152 2.36 0.06 8.12
N MET A 153 2.33 -0.84 7.13
CA MET A 153 3.49 -1.64 6.74
C MET A 153 4.70 -0.77 6.40
N ILE A 154 4.54 0.27 5.58
CA ILE A 154 5.67 1.14 5.20
C ILE A 154 6.18 1.91 6.43
N ASN A 155 5.30 2.52 7.23
CA ASN A 155 5.73 3.31 8.38
C ASN A 155 6.39 2.43 9.47
N ASN A 156 5.89 1.22 9.70
CA ASN A 156 6.49 0.26 10.64
C ASN A 156 7.84 -0.25 10.13
N LEU A 157 7.93 -0.57 8.83
CA LEU A 157 9.17 -1.03 8.21
C LEU A 157 10.30 -0.01 8.38
N LEU A 158 9.97 1.27 8.20
CA LEU A 158 10.94 2.37 8.25
C LEU A 158 11.13 2.94 9.66
N GLY A 159 10.17 2.71 10.57
CA GLY A 159 10.21 3.16 11.97
C GLY A 159 9.86 4.64 12.15
N TYR A 160 9.18 5.28 11.20
CA TYR A 160 8.71 6.66 11.28
C TYR A 160 7.51 6.90 10.37
N GLU A 161 6.83 8.04 10.51
CA GLU A 161 5.74 8.44 9.62
C GLU A 161 6.29 8.92 8.27
N ALA A 162 6.65 7.96 7.43
CA ALA A 162 7.22 8.17 6.11
C ALA A 162 6.16 8.47 5.05
N VAL A 163 4.99 7.83 5.16
CA VAL A 163 3.89 7.94 4.20
C VAL A 163 2.56 8.25 4.87
N VAL A 164 1.73 8.97 4.13
CA VAL A 164 0.28 9.06 4.35
C VAL A 164 -0.42 8.48 3.13
N VAL A 165 -1.44 7.65 3.38
CA VAL A 165 -2.24 7.03 2.31
C VAL A 165 -3.66 7.53 2.43
N GLU A 166 -4.15 8.18 1.39
CA GLU A 166 -5.54 8.62 1.23
C GLU A 166 -6.26 7.64 0.30
N ASN A 167 -7.36 7.05 0.77
CA ASN A 167 -8.11 6.06 0.00
C ASN A 167 -9.45 6.66 -0.44
N LEU A 168 -9.56 7.00 -1.72
CA LEU A 168 -10.78 7.51 -2.36
C LEU A 168 -11.46 6.44 -3.22
N ALA A 169 -11.16 5.17 -2.98
CA ALA A 169 -11.82 4.08 -3.68
C ALA A 169 -13.28 3.93 -3.25
N VAL A 170 -14.15 3.63 -4.22
CA VAL A 170 -15.59 3.45 -4.01
C VAL A 170 -16.06 2.26 -4.85
N GLY A 171 -16.93 1.42 -4.29
CA GLY A 171 -17.56 0.33 -5.01
C GLY A 171 -18.18 0.77 -6.35
N GLY A 172 -17.86 0.03 -7.41
CA GLY A 172 -18.35 0.34 -8.76
C GLY A 172 -17.53 1.40 -9.53
N PHE A 173 -16.53 2.05 -8.92
CA PHE A 173 -15.74 3.05 -9.63
C PHE A 173 -14.84 2.43 -10.70
N THR A 174 -14.85 3.06 -11.87
CA THR A 174 -13.98 2.78 -13.01
C THR A 174 -12.80 3.76 -13.05
N SER A 175 -11.82 3.48 -13.91
CA SER A 175 -10.67 4.38 -14.12
C SER A 175 -11.06 5.75 -14.64
N ILE A 176 -12.20 5.88 -15.34
CA ILE A 176 -12.75 7.17 -15.80
C ILE A 176 -13.07 8.07 -14.60
N LEU A 177 -13.72 7.52 -13.57
CA LEU A 177 -14.04 8.26 -12.35
C LEU A 177 -12.76 8.57 -11.55
N GLY A 178 -11.82 7.63 -11.48
CA GLY A 178 -10.50 7.86 -10.88
C GLY A 178 -9.74 9.02 -11.54
N ALA A 179 -9.77 9.12 -12.87
CA ALA A 179 -9.16 10.22 -13.61
C ALA A 179 -9.83 11.58 -13.29
N ARG A 180 -11.14 11.61 -13.06
CA ARG A 180 -11.85 12.84 -12.66
C ARG A 180 -11.44 13.31 -11.28
N ILE A 181 -11.27 12.41 -10.31
CA ILE A 181 -10.75 12.75 -8.97
C ILE A 181 -9.43 13.50 -9.09
N ILE A 182 -8.52 12.99 -9.92
CA ILE A 182 -7.19 13.59 -10.10
C ILE A 182 -7.31 14.93 -10.84
N ARG A 183 -8.08 14.97 -11.94
CA ARG A 183 -8.24 16.16 -12.79
C ARG A 183 -8.83 17.36 -12.03
N TYR A 184 -9.79 17.11 -11.15
CA TYR A 184 -10.49 18.16 -10.39
C TYR A 184 -9.91 18.37 -8.99
N GLY A 185 -8.81 17.71 -8.64
CA GLY A 185 -8.18 17.85 -7.32
C GLY A 185 -9.11 17.44 -6.18
N LEU A 186 -9.93 16.40 -6.35
CA LEU A 186 -10.93 15.95 -5.35
C LEU A 186 -10.30 15.10 -4.24
N TYR A 187 -9.05 15.38 -3.89
CA TYR A 187 -8.32 14.75 -2.79
C TYR A 187 -8.02 15.79 -1.72
N SER A 188 -7.74 15.34 -0.50
CA SER A 188 -7.43 16.24 0.61
C SER A 188 -6.17 17.07 0.36
N GLY A 189 -6.06 18.26 0.96
CA GLY A 189 -4.86 19.10 0.90
C GLY A 189 -4.62 19.84 -0.41
N ASP A 190 -3.74 20.84 -0.36
CA ASP A 190 -3.53 21.77 -1.48
C ASP A 190 -2.55 21.24 -2.54
N ASP A 191 -1.66 20.33 -2.15
CA ASP A 191 -0.65 19.75 -3.05
C ASP A 191 -1.18 18.51 -3.78
N ALA A 192 -0.63 18.25 -4.96
CA ALA A 192 -0.85 16.98 -5.66
C ALA A 192 -0.22 15.79 -4.88
N PRO A 193 -0.81 14.59 -4.96
CA PRO A 193 -0.21 13.38 -4.40
C PRO A 193 1.13 13.05 -5.10
N ASP A 194 2.08 12.50 -4.36
CA ASP A 194 3.37 12.08 -4.91
C ASP A 194 3.27 10.76 -5.69
N ILE A 195 2.38 9.88 -5.23
CA ILE A 195 2.11 8.57 -5.84
C ILE A 195 0.60 8.41 -5.98
N ILE A 196 0.16 7.91 -7.13
CA ILE A 196 -1.23 7.53 -7.38
C ILE A 196 -1.25 6.02 -7.66
N ILE A 197 -2.04 5.28 -6.89
CA ILE A 197 -2.30 3.85 -7.12
C ILE A 197 -3.72 3.70 -7.67
N ASN A 198 -3.80 3.19 -8.90
CA ASN A 198 -5.05 2.93 -9.60
C ASN A 198 -5.43 1.45 -9.46
N GLY A 199 -6.54 1.17 -8.75
CA GLY A 199 -7.09 -0.16 -8.50
C GLY A 199 -8.45 -0.39 -9.19
N HIS A 200 -8.58 -0.07 -10.47
CA HIS A 200 -9.84 -0.19 -11.22
C HIS A 200 -9.97 -1.42 -12.13
N ALA A 201 -8.92 -2.26 -12.26
CA ALA A 201 -8.87 -3.32 -13.27
C ALA A 201 -10.11 -4.24 -13.31
N SER A 202 -10.59 -4.71 -12.16
CA SER A 202 -11.77 -5.58 -12.10
C SER A 202 -13.08 -4.87 -12.46
N ASN A 203 -13.15 -3.55 -12.26
CA ASN A 203 -14.33 -2.76 -12.59
C ASN A 203 -14.36 -2.39 -14.07
N ASP A 204 -13.21 -2.00 -14.64
CA ASP A 204 -13.11 -1.60 -16.04
C ASP A 204 -13.40 -2.76 -17.00
N ILE A 205 -13.00 -3.98 -16.64
CA ILE A 205 -13.34 -5.20 -17.40
C ILE A 205 -14.85 -5.44 -17.41
N ASN A 206 -15.54 -5.10 -16.31
CA ASN A 206 -16.97 -5.36 -16.14
C ASN A 206 -17.86 -4.22 -16.63
N SER A 207 -17.33 -3.00 -16.84
CA SER A 207 -18.10 -1.87 -17.38
C SER A 207 -18.54 -2.04 -18.84
N GLY A 208 -18.03 -3.05 -19.54
CA GLY A 208 -18.56 -3.49 -20.84
C GLY A 208 -19.67 -4.55 -20.76
N HIS A 209 -20.06 -5.00 -19.55
CA HIS A 209 -21.05 -6.06 -19.38
C HIS A 209 -22.49 -5.48 -19.35
N PRO A 210 -23.45 -5.98 -20.16
CA PRO A 210 -24.79 -5.40 -20.33
C PRO A 210 -25.65 -5.29 -19.05
N GLN A 211 -25.25 -5.98 -17.97
CA GLN A 211 -25.94 -5.92 -16.67
C GLN A 211 -25.66 -4.63 -15.88
N TYR A 212 -24.62 -3.87 -16.25
CA TYR A 212 -24.32 -2.55 -15.70
C TYR A 212 -24.65 -1.46 -16.74
N GLY A 213 -25.93 -1.42 -17.13
CA GLY A 213 -26.49 -0.57 -18.19
C GLY A 213 -26.15 0.94 -18.13
N PRO A 214 -26.66 1.74 -19.07
CA PRO A 214 -26.10 3.01 -19.60
C PRO A 214 -26.04 4.22 -18.65
N TRP A 215 -26.17 4.01 -17.33
CA TRP A 215 -26.18 5.06 -16.31
C TRP A 215 -24.90 5.91 -16.23
N ILE A 216 -23.82 5.53 -16.91
CA ILE A 216 -22.54 6.25 -16.88
C ILE A 216 -22.29 7.07 -18.16
N TYR A 217 -23.02 6.80 -19.26
CA TYR A 217 -22.73 7.41 -20.56
C TYR A 217 -23.71 8.51 -21.01
N GLU A 218 -24.89 8.66 -20.40
CA GLU A 218 -25.89 9.66 -20.84
C GLU A 218 -25.65 11.10 -20.33
N GLY A 219 -24.51 11.38 -19.68
CA GLY A 219 -24.15 12.73 -19.21
C GLY A 219 -22.83 13.26 -19.78
N LEU A 220 -22.42 12.78 -20.97
CA LEU A 220 -21.14 13.06 -21.61
C LEU A 220 -21.29 13.83 -22.93
N GLU A 221 -22.15 14.85 -22.95
CA GLU A 221 -22.09 15.96 -23.92
C GLU A 221 -21.79 17.27 -23.18
#